data_AF-A0ABD6EBM6-F1
#
_entry.id   AF-A0ABD6EBM6-F1
#
_cell.length_a   1.000
_cell.length_b   1.000
_cell.length_c   1.000
_cell.angle_alpha   90.00
_cell.angle_beta   90.00
_cell.angle_gamma   90.00
#
_symmetry.space_group_name_H-M   'P 1'
#
loop_
_entity.id
_entity.type
_entity.pdbx_description
1 polymer ?
#
loop_
_entity_poly.entity_id
_entity_poly.type
_entity_poly.pdbx_seq_one_letter_code
_entity_poly.pdbx_strand_id
1 'polypeptide(L)'
;MLKVYGFLALTTIPLALLARTDKTVPADRRVDCHPEPNASKQICESRKCIWDESMKVPEGVPFCYFPQETGLHFVSHSGRTTNLKKLEDPHSPYGRDYDRVSMTTEEKGATLHVVFSSKGSFELPIELQNEPSKSKDSLSVKRLGSSGVFKFQIVRDSTNTAIWDTSLGGLIFADQFIQIAALLGASKIYGFGENIHQTLMHNISRYTTWPMFARDEAPYSVKPDTKNLYGVHAFYLGIEKDNKAHGVLFMNGGAQEVTIGPAPHLIYRAIGGQLDIHFFPGPSPHDVIEQYLALVGRPYLPAYWGLGFQLSRWGYKGLDDMKESVEAVRKAKIPLDVPYADIDYMHRYEDFTIDEKVCLSFFMTMRKFKTY
;
A
#
# COMPACT_ATOMS: atom_id res chain seq x y z
N MET A 1 69.06 -44.58 29.23
CA MET A 1 68.80 -44.29 27.80
C MET A 1 67.31 -44.14 27.58
N LEU A 2 66.91 -43.11 26.84
CA LEU A 2 65.63 -42.39 26.89
C LEU A 2 64.39 -43.23 26.54
N LYS A 3 63.31 -43.04 27.32
CA LYS A 3 61.92 -43.29 26.93
C LYS A 3 61.39 -42.09 26.15
N VAL A 4 60.88 -42.31 24.94
CA VAL A 4 60.22 -41.30 24.11
C VAL A 4 58.74 -41.27 24.47
N TYR A 5 58.27 -40.19 25.07
CA TYR A 5 56.86 -39.82 25.15
C TYR A 5 56.63 -38.70 24.12
N GLY A 6 55.84 -38.98 23.07
CA GLY A 6 55.32 -37.98 22.15
C GLY A 6 53.88 -37.65 22.51
N PHE A 7 53.65 -36.49 23.11
CA PHE A 7 52.31 -35.94 23.36
C PHE A 7 51.66 -35.52 22.04
N LEU A 8 50.53 -36.13 21.66
CA LEU A 8 49.60 -35.53 20.70
C LEU A 8 48.82 -34.42 21.41
N ALA A 9 49.02 -33.17 21.00
CA ALA A 9 48.17 -32.07 21.40
C ALA A 9 46.84 -32.15 20.63
N LEU A 10 45.77 -32.58 21.31
CA LEU A 10 44.40 -32.38 20.88
C LEU A 10 44.04 -30.90 21.09
N THR A 11 44.19 -30.07 20.05
CA THR A 11 43.57 -28.75 20.03
C THR A 11 42.07 -28.92 19.81
N THR A 12 41.29 -28.73 20.88
CA THR A 12 39.84 -28.61 20.82
C THR A 12 39.47 -27.35 20.04
N ILE A 13 39.01 -27.54 18.80
CA ILE A 13 38.34 -26.49 18.02
C ILE A 13 37.00 -26.19 18.72
N PRO A 14 36.66 -24.93 19.00
CA PRO A 14 35.38 -24.61 19.62
C PRO A 14 34.23 -24.97 18.68
N LEU A 15 33.31 -25.77 19.20
CA LEU A 15 32.05 -26.16 18.58
C LEU A 15 31.10 -24.94 18.55
N ALA A 16 31.36 -23.98 17.67
CA ALA A 16 30.47 -22.81 17.48
C ALA A 16 30.55 -22.23 16.06
N LEU A 17 30.39 -23.09 15.05
CA LEU A 17 29.79 -22.70 13.79
C LEU A 17 28.73 -23.75 13.47
N LEU A 18 27.58 -23.67 14.15
CA LEU A 18 26.34 -24.12 13.55
C LEU A 18 26.10 -23.17 12.38
N ALA A 19 26.52 -23.59 11.18
CA ALA A 19 26.05 -23.00 9.96
C ALA A 19 24.51 -22.99 10.03
N ARG A 20 23.92 -21.80 10.11
CA ARG A 20 22.50 -21.62 9.76
C ARG A 20 22.40 -22.19 8.36
N THR A 21 21.79 -23.37 8.22
CA THR A 21 21.30 -23.83 6.93
C THR A 21 20.12 -22.93 6.62
N ASP A 22 20.42 -21.71 6.14
CA ASP A 22 19.41 -20.77 5.68
C ASP A 22 18.69 -21.48 4.54
N LYS A 23 17.50 -22.00 4.86
CA LYS A 23 16.63 -22.63 3.89
C LYS A 23 16.33 -21.57 2.85
N THR A 24 16.74 -21.83 1.61
CA THR A 24 16.47 -20.95 0.48
C THR A 24 14.97 -20.74 0.35
N VAL A 25 14.55 -19.51 0.07
CA VAL A 25 13.13 -19.17 -0.14
C VAL A 25 12.83 -19.27 -1.64
N PRO A 26 11.77 -19.97 -2.05
CA PRO A 26 11.35 -20.03 -3.45
C PRO A 26 11.20 -18.64 -4.07
N ALA A 27 11.65 -18.49 -5.32
CA ALA A 27 11.70 -17.21 -6.06
C ALA A 27 10.36 -16.47 -6.10
N ASP A 28 9.24 -17.20 -6.17
CA ASP A 28 7.89 -16.67 -6.23
C ASP A 28 7.37 -16.11 -4.88
N ARG A 29 8.10 -16.36 -3.79
CA ARG A 29 7.73 -16.06 -2.39
C ARG A 29 8.75 -15.18 -1.65
N ARG A 30 9.75 -14.64 -2.34
CA ARG A 30 10.81 -13.85 -1.72
C ARG A 30 10.27 -12.49 -1.25
N VAL A 31 10.61 -12.14 -0.02
CA VAL A 31 10.44 -10.77 0.49
C VAL A 31 11.78 -10.06 0.34
N ASP A 32 11.81 -9.04 -0.51
CA ASP A 32 13.02 -8.29 -0.85
C ASP A 32 13.61 -7.57 0.39
N CYS A 33 14.90 -7.81 0.64
CA CYS A 33 15.67 -7.24 1.75
C CYS A 33 16.54 -6.03 1.33
N HIS A 34 16.54 -5.71 0.04
CA HIS A 34 17.25 -4.57 -0.52
C HIS A 34 16.37 -3.86 -1.56
N PRO A 35 15.24 -3.27 -1.13
CA PRO A 35 14.27 -2.66 -2.03
C PRO A 35 14.77 -1.41 -2.77
N GLU A 36 15.84 -0.80 -2.28
CA GLU A 36 16.52 0.29 -2.95
C GLU A 36 17.41 -0.21 -4.11
N PRO A 37 17.72 0.65 -5.10
CA PRO A 37 18.54 0.25 -6.24
C PRO A 37 19.94 -0.25 -5.86
N ASN A 38 20.55 -1.01 -6.78
CA ASN A 38 21.95 -1.47 -6.71
C ASN A 38 22.24 -2.52 -5.63
N ALA A 39 21.34 -3.48 -5.44
CA ALA A 39 21.60 -4.64 -4.58
C ALA A 39 22.87 -5.39 -5.00
N SER A 40 23.69 -5.78 -4.01
CA SER A 40 24.88 -6.61 -4.21
C SER A 40 24.96 -7.69 -3.14
N LYS A 41 25.70 -8.77 -3.44
CA LYS A 41 25.93 -9.87 -2.50
C LYS A 41 26.48 -9.38 -1.16
N GLN A 42 27.47 -8.49 -1.21
CA GLN A 42 28.14 -7.98 -0.01
C GLN A 42 27.17 -7.18 0.88
N ILE A 43 26.37 -6.27 0.30
CA ILE A 43 25.40 -5.50 1.08
C ILE A 43 24.32 -6.44 1.64
N CYS A 44 23.84 -7.39 0.83
CA CYS A 44 22.82 -8.34 1.24
C CYS A 44 23.25 -9.19 2.46
N GLU A 45 24.43 -9.79 2.38
CA GLU A 45 24.99 -10.62 3.45
C GLU A 45 25.33 -9.79 4.69
N SER A 46 25.72 -8.52 4.52
CA SER A 46 25.94 -7.60 5.65
C SER A 46 24.66 -7.33 6.45
N ARG A 47 23.49 -7.35 5.79
CA ARG A 47 22.16 -7.28 6.41
C ARG A 47 21.67 -8.60 6.99
N LYS A 48 22.50 -9.66 6.94
CA LYS A 48 22.11 -11.03 7.31
C LYS A 48 20.96 -11.58 6.46
N CYS A 49 20.86 -11.11 5.22
CA CYS A 49 19.92 -11.61 4.24
C CYS A 49 20.57 -12.63 3.31
N ILE A 50 19.73 -13.31 2.51
CA ILE A 50 20.16 -14.38 1.62
C ILE A 50 20.33 -13.80 0.22
N TRP A 51 21.52 -13.98 -0.36
CA TRP A 51 21.80 -13.67 -1.76
C TRP A 51 21.68 -14.92 -2.63
N ASP A 52 20.82 -14.88 -3.64
CA ASP A 52 20.70 -15.95 -4.64
C ASP A 52 20.54 -15.36 -6.04
N GLU A 53 21.64 -15.38 -6.79
CA GLU A 53 21.76 -14.97 -8.19
C GLU A 53 21.67 -16.14 -9.17
N SER A 54 21.19 -17.32 -8.73
CA SER A 54 21.06 -18.46 -9.64
C SER A 54 20.28 -18.04 -10.90
N MET A 55 20.90 -18.27 -12.06
CA MET A 55 20.63 -17.59 -13.34
C MET A 55 19.25 -17.90 -14.00
N LYS A 56 18.24 -18.30 -13.22
CA LYS A 56 16.90 -18.68 -13.69
C LYS A 56 15.77 -18.11 -12.84
N VAL A 57 15.91 -16.91 -12.27
CA VAL A 57 14.77 -16.23 -11.66
C VAL A 57 14.08 -15.32 -12.68
N PRO A 58 12.73 -15.30 -12.75
CA PRO A 58 11.99 -14.36 -13.58
C PRO A 58 12.36 -12.89 -13.32
N GLU A 59 12.12 -12.03 -14.30
CA GLU A 59 12.33 -10.59 -14.17
C GLU A 59 11.57 -10.02 -12.96
N GLY A 60 12.24 -9.18 -12.18
CA GLY A 60 11.69 -8.53 -10.97
C GLY A 60 11.81 -9.35 -9.69
N VAL A 61 12.22 -10.63 -9.74
CA VAL A 61 12.48 -11.41 -8.52
C VAL A 61 13.71 -10.86 -7.79
N PRO A 62 13.65 -10.60 -6.48
CA PRO A 62 14.80 -10.09 -5.74
C PRO A 62 15.89 -11.16 -5.58
N PHE A 63 17.13 -10.77 -5.87
CA PHE A 63 18.32 -11.58 -5.57
C PHE A 63 18.67 -11.55 -4.08
N CYS A 64 18.46 -10.41 -3.41
CA CYS A 64 18.61 -10.27 -1.96
C CYS A 64 17.26 -10.36 -1.25
N TYR A 65 17.07 -11.34 -0.38
CA TYR A 65 15.78 -11.54 0.29
C TYR A 65 15.94 -11.96 1.74
N PHE A 66 14.89 -11.68 2.53
CA PHE A 66 14.85 -12.02 3.94
C PHE A 66 14.79 -13.55 4.16
N PRO A 67 15.50 -14.09 5.16
CA PRO A 67 15.20 -15.41 5.70
C PRO A 67 13.73 -15.48 6.16
N GLN A 68 13.08 -16.64 6.01
CA GLN A 68 11.66 -16.80 6.34
C GLN A 68 11.33 -16.56 7.84
N GLU A 69 12.31 -16.75 8.72
CA GLU A 69 12.20 -16.45 10.15
C GLU A 69 12.68 -15.03 10.50
N THR A 70 12.48 -14.07 9.60
CA THR A 70 12.67 -12.65 9.88
C THR A 70 11.39 -12.04 10.43
N GLY A 71 11.43 -11.41 11.59
CA GLY A 71 10.30 -10.63 12.10
C GLY A 71 10.42 -10.19 13.55
N LEU A 72 9.27 -9.86 14.14
CA LEU A 72 9.14 -9.60 15.57
C LEU A 72 8.77 -10.90 16.30
N HIS A 73 9.27 -11.10 17.51
CA HIS A 73 8.97 -12.29 18.31
C HIS A 73 7.79 -12.06 19.22
N PHE A 74 6.98 -13.10 19.39
CA PHE A 74 5.89 -13.07 20.35
C PHE A 74 6.40 -13.05 21.80
N VAL A 75 5.78 -12.20 22.63
CA VAL A 75 6.05 -12.14 24.07
C VAL A 75 4.83 -12.59 24.88
N SER A 76 3.69 -11.94 24.68
CA SER A 76 2.46 -12.22 25.42
C SER A 76 1.23 -11.77 24.64
N HIS A 77 0.07 -12.32 25.02
CA HIS A 77 -1.22 -11.90 24.50
C HIS A 77 -2.16 -11.66 25.69
N SER A 78 -2.85 -10.53 25.69
CA SER A 78 -3.80 -10.16 26.74
C SER A 78 -4.96 -9.38 26.13
N GLY A 79 -6.17 -9.93 26.21
CA GLY A 79 -7.36 -9.35 25.60
C GLY A 79 -7.18 -9.18 24.10
N ARG A 80 -7.20 -7.92 23.64
CA ARG A 80 -7.04 -7.55 22.23
C ARG A 80 -5.61 -7.18 21.83
N THR A 81 -4.65 -7.29 22.75
CA THR A 81 -3.28 -6.83 22.55
C THR A 81 -2.30 -7.99 22.53
N THR A 82 -1.47 -8.03 21.50
CA THR A 82 -0.32 -8.92 21.37
C THR A 82 0.96 -8.11 21.52
N ASN A 83 1.76 -8.43 22.53
CA ASN A 83 3.05 -7.79 22.75
C ASN A 83 4.15 -8.54 22.01
N LEU A 84 4.95 -7.78 21.26
CA LEU A 84 6.01 -8.28 20.39
C LEU A 84 7.34 -7.61 20.74
N LYS A 85 8.45 -8.28 20.39
CA LYS A 85 9.79 -7.77 20.63
C LYS A 85 10.72 -8.02 19.44
N LYS A 86 11.53 -7.04 19.07
CA LYS A 86 12.65 -7.24 18.14
C LYS A 86 13.80 -7.94 18.87
N LEU A 87 14.25 -9.10 18.37
CA LEU A 87 15.26 -9.94 19.02
C LEU A 87 16.44 -10.31 18.12
N GLU A 88 16.17 -10.71 16.89
CA GLU A 88 17.18 -11.26 15.97
C GLU A 88 17.32 -10.41 14.71
N ASP A 89 18.46 -10.53 14.05
CA ASP A 89 18.67 -10.10 12.67
C ASP A 89 17.65 -10.74 11.70
N PRO A 90 17.41 -10.14 10.53
CA PRO A 90 17.89 -8.83 10.06
C PRO A 90 17.25 -7.62 10.74
N HIS A 91 18.05 -6.60 11.06
CA HIS A 91 17.59 -5.28 11.50
C HIS A 91 17.20 -4.38 10.32
N SER A 92 16.41 -3.33 10.59
CA SER A 92 16.15 -2.31 9.57
C SER A 92 17.46 -1.64 9.14
N PRO A 93 17.75 -1.54 7.83
CA PRO A 93 18.84 -0.68 7.35
C PRO A 93 18.45 0.80 7.37
N TYR A 94 17.18 1.12 7.63
CA TYR A 94 16.59 2.44 7.58
C TYR A 94 16.04 2.82 8.95
N GLY A 95 16.85 3.59 9.67
CA GLY A 95 16.53 4.07 10.99
C GLY A 95 16.46 2.96 12.05
N ARG A 96 16.05 3.31 13.27
CA ARG A 96 16.15 2.42 14.44
C ARG A 96 14.91 1.54 14.56
N ASP A 97 15.11 0.22 14.68
CA ASP A 97 14.04 -0.69 15.06
C ASP A 97 13.42 -0.30 16.41
N TYR A 98 12.10 -0.48 16.53
CA TYR A 98 11.45 -0.41 17.83
C TYR A 98 11.61 -1.75 18.56
N ASP A 99 12.26 -1.70 19.72
CA ASP A 99 12.49 -2.91 20.54
C ASP A 99 11.19 -3.60 20.95
N ARG A 100 10.16 -2.82 21.26
CA ARG A 100 8.85 -3.31 21.73
C ARG A 100 7.76 -2.77 20.82
N VAL A 101 6.92 -3.66 20.32
CA VAL A 101 5.80 -3.32 19.43
C VAL A 101 4.56 -4.00 19.98
N SER A 102 3.42 -3.33 19.94
CA SER A 102 2.12 -3.92 20.25
C SER A 102 1.30 -4.04 18.98
N MET A 103 0.68 -5.19 18.77
CA MET A 103 -0.41 -5.38 17.81
C MET A 103 -1.73 -5.37 18.57
N THR A 104 -2.62 -4.45 18.22
CA THR A 104 -3.99 -4.38 18.75
C THR A 104 -4.99 -4.76 17.68
N THR A 105 -6.04 -5.47 18.07
CA THR A 105 -7.12 -5.90 17.17
C THR A 105 -8.46 -5.39 17.68
N GLU A 106 -9.26 -4.75 16.84
CA GLU A 106 -10.60 -4.30 17.17
C GLU A 106 -11.58 -4.70 16.06
N GLU A 107 -12.81 -5.03 16.45
CA GLU A 107 -13.90 -5.26 15.50
C GLU A 107 -14.85 -4.08 15.57
N LYS A 108 -15.13 -3.48 14.42
CA LYS A 108 -16.10 -2.40 14.29
C LYS A 108 -17.19 -2.80 13.31
N GLY A 109 -18.31 -3.28 13.84
CA GLY A 109 -19.31 -3.94 13.00
C GLY A 109 -18.71 -5.22 12.44
N ALA A 110 -18.59 -5.32 11.12
CA ALA A 110 -17.93 -6.44 10.45
C ALA A 110 -16.45 -6.16 10.08
N THR A 111 -16.00 -4.91 10.19
CA THR A 111 -14.63 -4.52 9.85
C THR A 111 -13.68 -4.99 10.95
N LEU A 112 -12.63 -5.70 10.57
CA LEU A 112 -11.54 -6.06 11.47
C LEU A 112 -10.41 -5.05 11.32
N HIS A 113 -10.07 -4.37 12.41
CA HIS A 113 -9.03 -3.36 12.49
C HIS A 113 -7.81 -3.92 13.23
N VAL A 114 -6.63 -3.76 12.63
CA VAL A 114 -5.36 -4.27 13.16
C VAL A 114 -4.35 -3.14 13.13
N VAL A 115 -3.77 -2.81 14.29
CA VAL A 115 -2.76 -1.74 14.40
C VAL A 115 -1.51 -2.28 15.04
N PHE A 116 -0.35 -2.06 14.41
CA PHE A 116 0.95 -2.18 15.07
C PHE A 116 1.48 -0.80 15.41
N SER A 117 1.84 -0.63 16.67
CA SER A 117 2.33 0.63 17.21
C SER A 117 3.45 0.41 18.23
N SER A 118 4.22 1.46 18.49
CA SER A 118 5.19 1.50 19.57
C SER A 118 5.17 2.87 20.24
N LYS A 119 5.82 2.98 21.41
CA LYS A 119 5.92 4.26 22.10
C LYS A 119 6.73 5.24 21.23
N GLY A 120 6.08 6.30 20.76
CA GLY A 120 6.69 7.34 19.92
C GLY A 120 6.50 7.15 18.42
N SER A 121 5.83 6.08 17.96
CA SER A 121 5.43 5.98 16.55
C SER A 121 4.34 7.00 16.22
N PHE A 122 4.51 7.74 15.12
CA PHE A 122 3.55 8.75 14.67
C PHE A 122 2.18 8.11 14.33
N GLU A 123 1.11 8.68 14.88
CA GLU A 123 -0.27 8.32 14.59
C GLU A 123 -0.88 9.36 13.66
N LEU A 124 -1.60 8.90 12.64
CA LEU A 124 -2.19 9.76 11.63
C LEU A 124 -3.39 10.52 12.22
N PRO A 125 -3.36 11.86 12.31
CA PRO A 125 -4.44 12.63 12.94
C PRO A 125 -5.58 12.87 11.94
N ILE A 126 -6.22 11.79 11.48
CA ILE A 126 -7.38 11.86 10.58
C ILE A 126 -8.63 11.39 11.34
N GLU A 127 -9.65 12.24 11.33
CA GLU A 127 -10.98 11.85 11.77
C GLU A 127 -11.68 11.06 10.65
N LEU A 128 -11.88 9.78 10.88
CA LEU A 128 -12.72 8.94 10.04
C LEU A 128 -14.19 9.12 10.44
N GLN A 129 -15.11 9.06 9.47
CA GLN A 129 -16.56 9.02 9.75
C GLN A 129 -16.88 7.83 10.66
N ASN A 130 -16.18 6.71 10.44
CA ASN A 130 -16.10 5.61 11.36
C ASN A 130 -17.51 5.05 11.66
N GLU A 131 -18.38 4.92 10.66
CA GLU A 131 -19.68 4.28 10.84
C GLU A 131 -19.50 2.76 11.04
N PRO A 132 -20.24 2.11 11.96
CA PRO A 132 -20.17 0.66 12.10
C PRO A 132 -20.55 -0.05 10.80
N SER A 133 -19.64 -0.89 10.30
CA SER A 133 -19.82 -1.57 9.03
C SER A 133 -20.82 -2.74 9.17
N LYS A 134 -21.48 -3.10 8.05
CA LYS A 134 -22.47 -4.18 8.01
C LYS A 134 -22.05 -5.21 6.97
N SER A 135 -21.91 -6.46 7.40
CA SER A 135 -21.69 -7.61 6.52
C SER A 135 -22.33 -8.85 7.13
N LYS A 136 -22.63 -9.84 6.27
CA LYS A 136 -23.03 -11.19 6.70
C LYS A 136 -21.85 -12.14 6.88
N ASP A 137 -20.65 -11.70 6.51
CA ASP A 137 -19.39 -12.41 6.74
C ASP A 137 -18.58 -11.68 7.81
N SER A 138 -17.66 -12.40 8.43
CA SER A 138 -16.74 -11.91 9.47
C SER A 138 -15.34 -12.46 9.25
N LEU A 139 -14.36 -11.74 9.79
CA LEU A 139 -12.95 -12.09 9.76
C LEU A 139 -12.41 -12.16 11.17
N SER A 140 -11.49 -13.08 11.42
CA SER A 140 -10.80 -13.19 12.70
C SER A 140 -9.30 -13.32 12.52
N VAL A 141 -8.56 -12.89 13.55
CA VAL A 141 -7.10 -13.06 13.60
C VAL A 141 -6.78 -14.44 14.16
N LYS A 142 -6.07 -15.25 13.37
CA LYS A 142 -5.54 -16.54 13.78
C LYS A 142 -4.03 -16.48 13.85
N ARG A 143 -3.47 -16.61 15.05
CA ARG A 143 -2.02 -16.71 15.21
C ARG A 143 -1.47 -18.04 14.68
N LEU A 144 -0.29 -17.98 14.07
CA LEU A 144 0.49 -19.14 13.65
C LEU A 144 1.64 -19.40 14.63
N GLY A 145 1.74 -20.64 15.12
CA GLY A 145 2.78 -21.07 16.06
C GLY A 145 2.61 -20.51 17.47
N SER A 146 3.20 -21.20 18.46
CA SER A 146 3.15 -20.81 19.88
C SER A 146 4.40 -20.03 20.34
N SER A 147 5.51 -20.17 19.64
CA SER A 147 6.81 -19.54 19.95
C SER A 147 7.52 -19.03 18.70
N GLY A 148 8.59 -18.26 18.88
CA GLY A 148 9.41 -17.73 17.79
C GLY A 148 8.85 -16.45 17.16
N VAL A 149 9.13 -16.28 15.87
CA VAL A 149 8.67 -15.15 15.07
C VAL A 149 7.15 -15.14 15.01
N PHE A 150 6.58 -13.99 15.32
CA PHE A 150 5.15 -13.76 15.28
C PHE A 150 4.66 -13.76 13.84
N LYS A 151 3.72 -14.67 13.58
CA LYS A 151 3.05 -14.84 12.30
C LYS A 151 1.55 -14.98 12.58
N PHE A 152 0.71 -14.44 11.71
CA PHE A 152 -0.73 -14.54 11.84
C PHE A 152 -1.42 -14.60 10.48
N GLN A 153 -2.66 -15.03 10.51
CA GLN A 153 -3.57 -15.04 9.39
C GLN A 153 -4.80 -14.20 9.74
N ILE A 154 -5.34 -13.52 8.75
CA ILE A 154 -6.73 -13.09 8.77
C ILE A 154 -7.53 -14.17 8.06
N VAL A 155 -8.43 -14.81 8.81
CA VAL A 155 -9.24 -15.92 8.31
C VAL A 155 -10.69 -15.49 8.19
N ARG A 156 -11.35 -15.95 7.13
CA ARG A 156 -12.79 -15.81 6.98
C ARG A 156 -13.48 -16.88 7.82
N ASP A 157 -14.35 -16.48 8.74
CA ASP A 157 -14.91 -17.42 9.72
C ASP A 157 -15.82 -18.48 9.07
N SER A 158 -16.58 -18.08 8.05
CA SER A 158 -17.53 -18.95 7.35
C SER A 158 -16.87 -20.10 6.58
N THR A 159 -15.65 -19.92 6.09
CA THR A 159 -14.95 -20.91 5.25
C THR A 159 -13.64 -21.39 5.85
N ASN A 160 -13.17 -20.75 6.92
CA ASN A 160 -11.84 -20.95 7.52
C ASN A 160 -10.68 -20.73 6.51
N THR A 161 -10.95 -19.99 5.43
CA THR A 161 -9.95 -19.63 4.42
C THR A 161 -9.12 -18.45 4.92
N ALA A 162 -7.79 -18.56 4.84
CA ALA A 162 -6.90 -17.43 5.09
C ALA A 162 -6.95 -16.46 3.89
N ILE A 163 -7.43 -15.23 4.13
CA ILE A 163 -7.46 -14.18 3.11
C ILE A 163 -6.15 -13.39 3.08
N TRP A 164 -5.42 -13.40 4.20
CA TRP A 164 -4.17 -12.71 4.40
C TRP A 164 -3.30 -13.53 5.36
N ASP A 165 -2.08 -13.89 4.97
CA ASP A 165 -1.21 -14.79 5.74
C ASP A 165 0.24 -14.30 5.76
N THR A 166 0.73 -13.90 6.94
CA THR A 166 2.06 -13.32 7.13
C THR A 166 3.19 -14.34 7.29
N SER A 167 2.95 -15.63 6.97
CA SER A 167 3.95 -16.70 7.13
C SER A 167 5.18 -16.59 6.22
N LEU A 168 5.15 -15.67 5.24
CA LEU A 168 6.34 -15.26 4.47
C LEU A 168 7.41 -14.62 5.36
N GLY A 169 7.04 -14.06 6.51
CA GLY A 169 7.94 -13.30 7.37
C GLY A 169 8.25 -11.92 6.81
N GLY A 170 9.35 -11.34 7.24
CA GLY A 170 9.81 -10.02 6.78
C GLY A 170 9.09 -8.84 7.44
N LEU A 171 8.45 -9.04 8.60
CA LEU A 171 7.89 -7.93 9.38
C LEU A 171 9.02 -7.09 10.00
N ILE A 172 9.19 -5.87 9.51
CA ILE A 172 10.13 -4.88 10.06
C ILE A 172 9.32 -3.69 10.58
N PHE A 173 9.69 -3.16 11.75
CA PHE A 173 8.99 -2.04 12.37
C PHE A 173 10.03 -1.10 13.02
N ALA A 174 10.48 -0.12 12.23
CA ALA A 174 11.45 0.89 12.59
C ALA A 174 10.87 2.31 12.42
N ASP A 175 11.56 3.31 12.96
CA ASP A 175 11.15 4.71 12.91
C ASP A 175 10.94 5.27 11.48
N GLN A 176 11.75 4.85 10.52
CA GLN A 176 11.72 5.29 9.12
C GLN A 176 11.47 4.14 8.14
N PHE A 177 11.09 2.96 8.62
CA PHE A 177 10.80 1.82 7.76
C PHE A 177 9.89 0.80 8.43
N ILE A 178 8.72 0.64 7.85
CA ILE A 178 7.73 -0.36 8.22
C ILE A 178 7.57 -1.28 7.01
N GLN A 179 7.62 -2.58 7.23
CA GLN A 179 7.35 -3.57 6.19
C GLN A 179 6.49 -4.69 6.74
N ILE A 180 5.47 -5.10 6.00
CA ILE A 180 4.75 -6.35 6.24
C ILE A 180 4.47 -7.06 4.92
N ALA A 181 4.63 -8.37 4.90
CA ALA A 181 4.34 -9.20 3.74
C ALA A 181 3.27 -10.23 4.08
N ALA A 182 2.41 -10.52 3.11
CA ALA A 182 1.37 -11.53 3.27
C ALA A 182 1.03 -12.23 1.96
N LEU A 183 0.86 -13.55 2.03
CA LEU A 183 0.18 -14.32 1.00
C LEU A 183 -1.29 -13.91 0.96
N LEU A 184 -1.84 -13.86 -0.26
CA LEU A 184 -3.22 -13.45 -0.48
C LEU A 184 -4.11 -14.65 -0.77
N GLY A 185 -5.28 -14.70 -0.12
CA GLY A 185 -6.34 -15.67 -0.42
C GLY A 185 -7.09 -15.37 -1.73
N ALA A 186 -6.81 -14.21 -2.34
CA ALA A 186 -7.37 -13.77 -3.62
C ALA A 186 -6.30 -13.76 -4.73
N SER A 187 -6.71 -14.11 -5.95
CA SER A 187 -5.86 -14.03 -7.14
C SER A 187 -6.29 -12.92 -8.11
N LYS A 188 -7.46 -12.31 -7.91
CA LYS A 188 -7.91 -11.14 -8.66
C LYS A 188 -7.90 -9.94 -7.73
N ILE A 189 -6.94 -9.05 -7.92
CA ILE A 189 -6.69 -7.88 -7.07
C ILE A 189 -6.98 -6.61 -7.87
N TYR A 190 -7.64 -5.65 -7.25
CA TYR A 190 -8.08 -4.38 -7.82
C TYR A 190 -7.83 -3.25 -6.83
N GLY A 191 -7.57 -2.03 -7.30
CA GLY A 191 -7.32 -0.87 -6.43
C GLY A 191 -5.85 -0.44 -6.42
N PHE A 192 -5.40 0.16 -5.31
CA PHE A 192 -4.21 1.00 -5.19
C PHE A 192 -4.26 2.25 -6.08
N GLY A 193 -3.50 3.27 -5.72
CA GLY A 193 -3.40 4.47 -6.55
C GLY A 193 -2.83 5.69 -5.81
N GLU A 194 -2.65 6.81 -6.49
CA GLU A 194 -2.94 7.00 -7.91
C GLU A 194 -1.74 6.65 -8.80
N ASN A 195 -1.96 5.73 -9.74
CA ASN A 195 -0.97 5.26 -10.71
C ASN A 195 -1.68 4.92 -12.03
N ILE A 196 -0.94 4.82 -13.14
CA ILE A 196 -1.49 4.30 -14.40
C ILE A 196 -1.37 2.78 -14.47
N HIS A 197 -2.39 2.10 -13.99
CA HIS A 197 -2.55 0.67 -14.20
C HIS A 197 -3.01 0.42 -15.65
N GLN A 198 -2.26 -0.38 -16.42
CA GLN A 198 -2.62 -0.73 -17.81
C GLN A 198 -3.89 -1.59 -17.89
N THR A 199 -4.20 -2.30 -16.82
CA THR A 199 -5.39 -3.14 -16.67
C THR A 199 -6.01 -2.88 -15.31
N LEU A 200 -7.34 -3.01 -15.23
CA LEU A 200 -8.05 -2.84 -13.95
C LEU A 200 -7.65 -3.92 -12.92
N MET A 201 -7.51 -5.17 -13.37
CA MET A 201 -6.98 -6.26 -12.55
C MET A 201 -5.45 -6.19 -12.53
N HIS A 202 -4.85 -6.27 -11.35
CA HIS A 202 -3.41 -6.30 -11.19
C HIS A 202 -2.79 -7.56 -11.82
N ASN A 203 -1.68 -7.39 -12.52
CA ASN A 203 -0.89 -8.50 -13.01
C ASN A 203 -0.02 -9.06 -11.88
N ILE A 204 -0.40 -10.23 -11.36
CA ILE A 204 0.31 -10.90 -10.28
C ILE A 204 1.42 -11.85 -10.75
N SER A 205 1.64 -12.05 -12.05
CA SER A 205 2.61 -13.05 -12.55
C SER A 205 4.07 -12.66 -12.35
N ARG A 206 4.34 -11.42 -11.95
CA ARG A 206 5.66 -10.85 -11.71
C ARG A 206 5.62 -9.90 -10.52
N TYR A 207 6.78 -9.62 -9.93
CA TYR A 207 6.92 -8.58 -8.93
C TYR A 207 6.70 -7.21 -9.58
N THR A 208 5.75 -6.44 -9.07
CA THR A 208 5.50 -5.06 -9.51
C THR A 208 5.28 -4.19 -8.29
N THR A 209 6.04 -3.09 -8.18
CA THR A 209 5.93 -2.13 -7.08
C THR A 209 5.18 -0.88 -7.53
N TRP A 210 4.18 -0.49 -6.74
CA TRP A 210 3.35 0.70 -6.91
C TRP A 210 3.62 1.68 -5.77
N PRO A 211 4.52 2.67 -5.96
CA PRO A 211 4.70 3.76 -5.02
C PRO A 211 3.46 4.66 -4.95
N MET A 212 3.23 5.22 -3.76
CA MET A 212 2.13 6.12 -3.44
C MET A 212 2.66 7.26 -2.58
N PHE A 213 2.70 8.45 -3.18
CA PHE A 213 3.00 9.72 -2.53
C PHE A 213 2.49 10.82 -3.45
N ALA A 214 1.62 11.72 -2.96
CA ALA A 214 0.97 12.71 -3.81
C ALA A 214 2.02 13.56 -4.57
N ARG A 215 1.95 13.57 -5.89
CA ARG A 215 2.94 14.20 -6.78
C ARG A 215 2.29 14.70 -8.05
N ASP A 216 2.63 15.92 -8.43
CA ASP A 216 2.36 16.44 -9.76
C ASP A 216 3.31 15.76 -10.78
N GLU A 217 2.76 14.84 -11.55
CA GLU A 217 3.42 14.10 -12.61
C GLU A 217 2.38 13.77 -13.68
N ALA A 218 2.74 13.91 -14.96
CA ALA A 218 1.81 13.65 -16.03
C ALA A 218 1.52 12.14 -16.14
N PRO A 219 0.24 11.72 -16.27
CA PRO A 219 -0.10 10.33 -16.46
C PRO A 219 0.43 9.85 -17.81
N TYR A 220 1.13 8.72 -17.81
CA TYR A 220 1.71 8.14 -19.01
C TYR A 220 1.22 6.70 -19.20
N SER A 221 0.45 6.46 -20.26
CA SER A 221 -0.27 5.20 -20.49
C SER A 221 0.25 4.36 -21.66
N VAL A 222 1.24 4.84 -22.40
CA VAL A 222 1.74 4.17 -23.63
C VAL A 222 2.45 2.85 -23.32
N LYS A 223 3.14 2.75 -22.18
CA LYS A 223 3.83 1.53 -21.69
C LYS A 223 3.71 1.46 -20.16
N PRO A 224 4.03 0.32 -19.51
CA PRO A 224 3.99 0.23 -18.06
C PRO A 224 4.87 1.32 -17.42
N ASP A 225 4.26 2.10 -16.53
CA ASP A 225 4.93 3.11 -15.72
C ASP A 225 4.28 3.07 -14.33
N THR A 226 5.09 2.85 -13.30
CA THR A 226 4.60 2.67 -11.92
C THR A 226 4.73 3.94 -11.08
N LYS A 227 5.12 5.08 -11.67
CA LYS A 227 5.19 6.35 -10.94
C LYS A 227 3.91 6.64 -10.14
N ASN A 228 4.11 7.19 -8.94
CA ASN A 228 3.08 7.83 -8.15
C ASN A 228 2.60 9.12 -8.82
N LEU A 229 1.30 9.38 -8.73
CA LEU A 229 0.61 10.57 -9.27
C LEU A 229 -0.03 11.38 -8.13
N TYR A 230 -1.17 12.01 -8.40
CA TYR A 230 -1.74 13.07 -7.58
C TYR A 230 -2.33 12.56 -6.25
N GLY A 231 -3.03 11.43 -6.28
CA GLY A 231 -3.68 10.83 -5.10
C GLY A 231 -2.86 9.74 -4.39
N VAL A 232 -3.26 9.44 -3.15
CA VAL A 232 -2.78 8.30 -2.35
C VAL A 232 -3.99 7.48 -1.90
N HIS A 233 -4.10 6.26 -2.43
CA HIS A 233 -5.23 5.36 -2.26
C HIS A 233 -4.73 3.96 -1.92
N ALA A 234 -4.30 3.74 -0.68
CA ALA A 234 -3.74 2.46 -0.22
C ALA A 234 -4.81 1.40 0.12
N PHE A 235 -5.84 1.28 -0.73
CA PHE A 235 -6.92 0.30 -0.62
C PHE A 235 -6.87 -0.69 -1.78
N TYR A 236 -7.07 -1.98 -1.50
CA TYR A 236 -7.34 -2.97 -2.54
C TYR A 236 -8.57 -3.82 -2.22
N LEU A 237 -9.20 -4.31 -3.29
CA LEU A 237 -10.28 -5.29 -3.31
C LEU A 237 -9.74 -6.59 -3.90
N GLY A 238 -9.91 -7.70 -3.18
CA GLY A 238 -9.54 -9.04 -3.60
C GLY A 238 -10.77 -9.93 -3.83
N ILE A 239 -10.79 -10.67 -4.95
CA ILE A 239 -11.80 -11.71 -5.22
C ILE A 239 -11.18 -13.09 -4.96
N GLU A 240 -11.79 -13.82 -4.04
CA GLU A 240 -11.39 -15.14 -3.59
C GLU A 240 -11.82 -16.24 -4.56
N LYS A 241 -11.29 -17.46 -4.36
CA LYS A 241 -11.56 -18.61 -5.24
C LYS A 241 -13.03 -19.02 -5.26
N ASP A 242 -13.75 -18.82 -4.17
CA ASP A 242 -15.18 -19.08 -4.03
C ASP A 242 -16.06 -17.90 -4.46
N ASN A 243 -15.46 -16.88 -5.08
CA ASN A 243 -16.07 -15.61 -5.48
C ASN A 243 -16.54 -14.71 -4.33
N LYS A 244 -16.19 -15.03 -3.08
CA LYS A 244 -16.27 -14.05 -2.00
C LYS A 244 -15.24 -12.93 -2.23
N ALA A 245 -15.42 -11.82 -1.52
CA ALA A 245 -14.53 -10.68 -1.63
C ALA A 245 -14.06 -10.19 -0.27
N HIS A 246 -12.88 -9.61 -0.24
CA HIS A 246 -12.39 -8.83 0.90
C HIS A 246 -11.74 -7.53 0.40
N GLY A 247 -11.72 -6.53 1.27
CA GLY A 247 -10.96 -5.31 1.07
C GLY A 247 -9.91 -5.16 2.15
N VAL A 248 -8.80 -4.50 1.82
CA VAL A 248 -7.79 -4.08 2.80
C VAL A 248 -7.39 -2.65 2.54
N LEU A 249 -7.40 -1.83 3.58
CA LEU A 249 -6.92 -0.45 3.57
C LEU A 249 -5.72 -0.34 4.52
N PHE A 250 -4.61 0.21 4.03
CA PHE A 250 -3.50 0.66 4.87
C PHE A 250 -3.67 2.14 5.17
N MET A 251 -3.82 2.50 6.44
CA MET A 251 -3.94 3.88 6.89
C MET A 251 -2.57 4.42 7.29
N ASN A 252 -1.91 5.11 6.37
CA ASN A 252 -0.62 5.75 6.61
C ASN A 252 -0.52 7.03 5.78
N GLY A 253 -0.06 8.13 6.40
CA GLY A 253 0.09 9.43 5.74
C GLY A 253 1.48 9.71 5.16
N GLY A 254 2.44 8.81 5.37
CA GLY A 254 3.78 8.91 4.81
C GLY A 254 3.86 8.40 3.37
N ALA A 255 5.03 8.58 2.76
CA ALA A 255 5.32 7.90 1.50
C ALA A 255 5.35 6.38 1.72
N GLN A 256 4.72 5.67 0.80
CA GLN A 256 4.47 4.24 0.95
C GLN A 256 4.46 3.57 -0.41
N GLU A 257 4.57 2.25 -0.42
CA GLU A 257 4.51 1.45 -1.63
C GLU A 257 3.92 0.08 -1.34
N VAL A 258 3.39 -0.54 -2.39
CA VAL A 258 3.00 -1.94 -2.36
C VAL A 258 3.68 -2.68 -3.50
N THR A 259 4.34 -3.79 -3.19
CA THR A 259 4.81 -4.75 -4.17
C THR A 259 3.84 -5.93 -4.23
N ILE A 260 3.38 -6.29 -5.42
CA ILE A 260 2.58 -7.50 -5.65
C ILE A 260 3.47 -8.54 -6.34
N GLY A 261 3.41 -9.79 -5.89
CA GLY A 261 4.20 -10.89 -6.46
C GLY A 261 3.39 -12.15 -6.76
N PRO A 262 4.04 -13.21 -7.28
CA PRO A 262 3.37 -14.36 -7.94
C PRO A 262 2.85 -15.49 -7.03
N ALA A 263 3.22 -15.52 -5.76
CA ALA A 263 2.75 -16.56 -4.83
C ALA A 263 1.22 -16.68 -4.60
N PRO A 264 0.36 -15.80 -5.12
CA PRO A 264 0.32 -14.34 -5.00
C PRO A 264 0.53 -13.82 -3.58
N HIS A 265 1.20 -12.68 -3.47
CA HIS A 265 1.43 -12.00 -2.20
C HIS A 265 1.51 -10.50 -2.39
N LEU A 266 1.39 -9.76 -1.29
CA LEU A 266 1.76 -8.36 -1.24
C LEU A 266 2.88 -8.14 -0.23
N ILE A 267 3.67 -7.10 -0.46
CA ILE A 267 4.63 -6.52 0.47
C ILE A 267 4.26 -5.04 0.57
N TYR A 268 3.80 -4.61 1.74
CA TYR A 268 3.54 -3.21 2.02
C TYR A 268 4.76 -2.60 2.71
N ARG A 269 5.17 -1.41 2.27
CA ARG A 269 6.23 -0.62 2.92
C ARG A 269 5.81 0.83 3.12
N ALA A 270 6.22 1.41 4.24
CA ALA A 270 6.04 2.83 4.53
C ALA A 270 7.28 3.39 5.23
N ILE A 271 7.56 4.68 5.03
CA ILE A 271 8.75 5.35 5.60
C ILE A 271 8.55 5.86 7.05
N GLY A 272 7.66 5.23 7.81
CA GLY A 272 7.38 5.55 9.20
C GLY A 272 5.88 5.52 9.55
N GLY A 273 5.56 5.97 10.76
CA GLY A 273 4.19 5.98 11.29
C GLY A 273 3.82 4.71 12.06
N GLN A 274 2.54 4.36 12.04
CA GLN A 274 2.02 3.07 12.50
C GLN A 274 1.71 2.17 11.31
N LEU A 275 1.58 0.87 11.56
CA LEU A 275 0.98 -0.05 10.59
C LEU A 275 -0.49 -0.25 10.99
N ASP A 276 -1.34 0.61 10.46
CA ASP A 276 -2.79 0.59 10.67
C ASP A 276 -3.48 -0.03 9.45
N ILE A 277 -4.16 -1.16 9.66
CA ILE A 277 -4.76 -1.97 8.60
C ILE A 277 -6.22 -2.26 8.92
N HIS A 278 -7.11 -1.92 8.00
CA HIS A 278 -8.53 -2.27 8.07
C HIS A 278 -8.85 -3.37 7.06
N PHE A 279 -9.53 -4.43 7.51
CA PHE A 279 -9.98 -5.56 6.71
C PHE A 279 -11.51 -5.57 6.63
N PHE A 280 -12.03 -5.59 5.40
CA PHE A 280 -13.47 -5.50 5.12
C PHE A 280 -13.97 -6.82 4.51
N PRO A 281 -14.77 -7.64 5.21
CA PRO A 281 -15.34 -8.86 4.64
C PRO A 281 -16.58 -8.58 3.79
N GLY A 282 -16.64 -9.06 2.55
CA GLY A 282 -17.91 -9.19 1.82
C GLY A 282 -18.26 -10.67 1.63
N PRO A 283 -19.52 -11.00 1.36
CA PRO A 283 -19.76 -12.03 0.37
C PRO A 283 -19.57 -11.45 -1.05
N SER A 284 -19.86 -10.17 -1.31
CA SER A 284 -19.69 -9.55 -2.63
C SER A 284 -18.72 -8.37 -2.65
N PRO A 285 -18.16 -8.02 -3.83
CA PRO A 285 -17.35 -6.80 -4.01
C PRO A 285 -18.07 -5.52 -3.59
N HIS A 286 -19.37 -5.45 -3.87
CA HIS A 286 -20.21 -4.31 -3.51
C HIS A 286 -20.26 -4.13 -1.99
N ASP A 287 -20.43 -5.21 -1.24
CA ASP A 287 -20.44 -5.16 0.24
C ASP A 287 -19.10 -4.68 0.79
N VAL A 288 -17.98 -5.05 0.17
CA VAL A 288 -16.65 -4.55 0.57
C VAL A 288 -16.55 -3.04 0.38
N ILE A 289 -16.95 -2.52 -0.79
CA ILE A 289 -16.89 -1.08 -1.09
C ILE A 289 -17.82 -0.29 -0.17
N GLU A 290 -19.03 -0.78 0.10
CA GLU A 290 -19.96 -0.15 1.04
C GLU A 290 -19.35 0.02 2.45
N GLN A 291 -18.62 -0.98 2.94
CA GLN A 291 -17.96 -0.91 4.24
C GLN A 291 -16.74 0.00 4.23
N TYR A 292 -15.95 -0.01 3.15
CA TYR A 292 -14.85 0.92 2.96
C TYR A 292 -15.35 2.37 3.02
N LEU A 293 -16.42 2.69 2.28
CA LEU A 293 -17.03 4.03 2.27
C LEU A 293 -17.71 4.41 3.59
N ALA A 294 -18.25 3.45 4.34
CA ALA A 294 -18.77 3.70 5.69
C ALA A 294 -17.65 4.12 6.68
N LEU A 295 -16.42 3.64 6.46
CA LEU A 295 -15.25 4.03 7.25
C LEU A 295 -14.71 5.39 6.82
N VAL A 296 -14.35 5.55 5.55
CA VAL A 296 -13.61 6.73 5.05
C VAL A 296 -14.52 7.92 4.72
N GLY A 297 -15.83 7.68 4.59
CA GLY A 297 -16.82 8.66 4.20
C GLY A 297 -17.41 8.36 2.83
N ARG A 298 -18.75 8.43 2.76
CA ARG A 298 -19.51 8.25 1.53
C ARG A 298 -19.33 9.47 0.62
N PRO A 299 -19.31 9.28 -0.70
CA PRO A 299 -19.26 10.41 -1.63
C PRO A 299 -20.48 11.32 -1.43
N TYR A 300 -20.27 12.63 -1.56
CA TYR A 300 -21.37 13.58 -1.56
C TYR A 300 -22.23 13.38 -2.82
N LEU A 301 -23.53 13.68 -2.73
CA LEU A 301 -24.39 13.74 -3.91
C LEU A 301 -24.03 15.01 -4.70
N PRO A 302 -23.49 14.91 -5.93
CA PRO A 302 -23.16 16.09 -6.71
C PRO A 302 -24.44 16.86 -7.07
N ALA A 303 -24.31 18.17 -7.25
CA ALA A 303 -25.39 18.97 -7.83
C ALA A 303 -25.72 18.44 -9.24
N TYR A 304 -27.00 18.41 -9.60
CA TYR A 304 -27.45 17.74 -10.84
C TYR A 304 -26.73 18.23 -12.11
N TRP A 305 -26.50 19.54 -12.22
CA TRP A 305 -25.75 20.15 -13.34
C TRP A 305 -24.30 19.64 -13.46
N GLY A 306 -23.71 19.15 -12.36
CA GLY A 306 -22.35 18.57 -12.36
C GLY A 306 -22.25 17.23 -13.09
N LEU A 307 -23.39 16.59 -13.39
CA LEU A 307 -23.46 15.37 -14.20
C LEU A 307 -23.50 15.68 -15.71
N GLY A 308 -23.70 16.95 -16.08
CA GLY A 308 -23.74 17.39 -17.46
C GLY A 308 -22.36 17.46 -18.11
N PHE A 309 -22.33 17.65 -19.43
CA PHE A 309 -21.08 17.82 -20.17
C PHE A 309 -20.40 19.14 -19.79
N GLN A 310 -19.07 19.09 -19.64
CA GLN A 310 -18.28 20.21 -19.16
C GLN A 310 -17.16 20.52 -20.14
N LEU A 311 -17.02 21.80 -20.52
CA LEU A 311 -16.02 22.28 -21.47
C LEU A 311 -14.93 23.04 -20.71
N SER A 312 -13.68 22.65 -20.91
CA SER A 312 -12.52 23.31 -20.29
C SER A 312 -11.34 23.35 -21.24
N ARG A 313 -10.42 24.29 -20.98
CA ARG A 313 -9.12 24.43 -21.61
C ARG A 313 -8.22 25.29 -20.73
N TRP A 314 -6.97 24.88 -20.62
CA TRP A 314 -5.86 25.79 -20.28
C TRP A 314 -5.40 26.56 -21.53
N GLY A 315 -5.30 27.88 -21.42
CA GLY A 315 -4.77 28.78 -22.45
C GLY A 315 -5.84 29.50 -23.26
N TYR A 316 -7.01 29.80 -22.71
CA TYR A 316 -7.93 30.75 -23.36
C TYR A 316 -7.26 32.12 -23.47
N LYS A 317 -7.35 32.77 -24.64
CA LYS A 317 -6.66 34.05 -24.89
C LYS A 317 -7.34 35.27 -24.25
N GLY A 318 -8.55 35.08 -23.74
CA GLY A 318 -9.42 36.10 -23.16
C GLY A 318 -10.88 35.66 -23.24
N LEU A 319 -11.80 36.52 -22.79
CA LEU A 319 -13.21 36.13 -22.70
C LEU A 319 -13.85 35.82 -24.06
N ASP A 320 -13.48 36.53 -25.12
CA ASP A 320 -14.12 36.32 -26.43
C ASP A 320 -13.72 34.98 -27.07
N ASP A 321 -12.49 34.50 -26.86
CA ASP A 321 -12.03 33.16 -27.27
C ASP A 321 -12.79 32.05 -26.52
N MET A 322 -13.06 32.27 -25.23
CA MET A 322 -13.92 31.38 -24.45
C MET A 322 -15.38 31.40 -24.95
N LYS A 323 -15.96 32.57 -25.22
CA LYS A 323 -17.31 32.69 -25.77
C LYS A 323 -17.43 31.99 -27.12
N GLU A 324 -16.47 32.18 -28.01
CA GLU A 324 -16.47 31.54 -29.33
C GLU A 324 -16.49 30.02 -29.19
N SER A 325 -15.67 29.47 -28.30
CA SER A 325 -15.65 28.03 -28.01
C SER A 325 -17.01 27.53 -27.49
N VAL A 326 -17.64 28.25 -26.56
CA VAL A 326 -18.96 27.90 -26.01
C VAL A 326 -20.07 28.00 -27.06
N GLU A 327 -20.10 29.08 -27.84
CA GLU A 327 -21.10 29.30 -28.90
C GLU A 327 -20.95 28.28 -30.04
N ALA A 328 -19.74 27.83 -30.35
CA ALA A 328 -19.52 26.76 -31.32
C ALA A 328 -20.16 25.43 -30.85
N VAL A 329 -19.96 25.04 -29.58
CA VAL A 329 -20.60 23.85 -28.98
C VAL A 329 -22.12 23.96 -29.00
N ARG A 330 -22.65 25.14 -28.63
CA ARG A 330 -24.09 25.43 -28.66
C ARG A 330 -24.69 25.39 -30.05
N LYS A 331 -24.02 26.00 -31.04
CA LYS A 331 -24.44 25.98 -32.44
C LYS A 331 -24.44 24.56 -33.01
N ALA A 332 -23.51 23.72 -32.56
CA ALA A 332 -23.49 22.28 -32.86
C ALA A 332 -24.60 21.49 -32.13
N LYS A 333 -25.39 22.13 -31.27
CA LYS A 333 -26.46 21.52 -30.45
C LYS A 333 -25.95 20.40 -29.54
N ILE A 334 -24.69 20.49 -29.11
CA ILE A 334 -24.14 19.60 -28.09
C ILE A 334 -24.62 20.11 -26.72
N PRO A 335 -25.24 19.27 -25.86
CA PRO A 335 -25.59 19.66 -24.50
C PRO A 335 -24.34 20.12 -23.74
N LEU A 336 -24.43 21.28 -23.07
CA LEU A 336 -23.33 21.86 -22.31
C LEU A 336 -23.88 22.52 -21.04
N ASP A 337 -23.48 22.00 -19.89
CA ASP A 337 -23.92 22.48 -18.58
C ASP A 337 -22.88 23.42 -17.94
N VAL A 338 -21.58 23.11 -18.10
CA VAL A 338 -20.52 23.81 -17.37
C VAL A 338 -19.34 24.20 -18.28
N PRO A 339 -19.14 25.48 -18.57
CA PRO A 339 -17.86 25.97 -19.06
C PRO A 339 -16.92 26.33 -17.90
N TYR A 340 -15.67 25.90 -17.97
CA TYR A 340 -14.62 26.27 -17.00
C TYR A 340 -13.72 27.37 -17.55
N ALA A 341 -13.33 28.28 -16.66
CA ALA A 341 -12.24 29.22 -16.89
C ALA A 341 -11.04 28.75 -16.07
N ASP A 342 -9.97 28.35 -16.74
CA ASP A 342 -8.71 27.96 -16.12
C ASP A 342 -7.92 29.22 -15.67
N ILE A 343 -6.73 29.03 -15.09
CA ILE A 343 -5.91 30.08 -14.45
C ILE A 343 -5.68 31.34 -15.30
N ASP A 344 -5.86 31.29 -16.62
CA ASP A 344 -5.72 32.44 -17.53
C ASP A 344 -6.75 33.54 -17.30
N TYR A 345 -7.87 33.27 -16.62
CA TYR A 345 -8.81 34.34 -16.26
C TYR A 345 -8.26 35.27 -15.18
N MET A 346 -7.30 34.79 -14.39
CA MET A 346 -6.74 35.49 -13.23
C MET A 346 -5.71 36.53 -13.67
N HIS A 347 -5.63 37.65 -12.94
CA HIS A 347 -4.56 38.61 -13.14
C HIS A 347 -3.24 37.98 -12.66
N ARG A 348 -2.31 37.76 -13.59
CA ARG A 348 -0.99 37.14 -13.31
C ARG A 348 -1.05 35.78 -12.60
N TYR A 349 -2.11 35.00 -12.81
CA TYR A 349 -2.33 33.69 -12.17
C TYR A 349 -2.46 33.76 -10.64
N GLU A 350 -2.86 34.92 -10.10
CA GLU A 350 -3.10 35.11 -8.67
C GLU A 350 -4.57 34.78 -8.33
N ASP A 351 -4.78 33.90 -7.35
CA ASP A 351 -6.12 33.55 -6.88
C ASP A 351 -6.95 34.78 -6.49
N PHE A 352 -8.26 34.70 -6.71
CA PHE A 352 -9.24 35.75 -6.40
C PHE A 352 -9.04 37.08 -7.13
N THR A 353 -8.37 37.04 -8.28
CA THR A 353 -8.21 38.19 -9.19
C THR A 353 -8.82 37.89 -10.56
N ILE A 354 -9.07 38.93 -11.37
CA ILE A 354 -9.53 38.79 -12.75
C ILE A 354 -8.66 39.70 -13.63
N ASP A 355 -8.11 39.14 -14.70
CA ASP A 355 -7.30 39.88 -15.67
C ASP A 355 -8.14 40.93 -16.40
N GLU A 356 -7.52 42.06 -16.76
CA GLU A 356 -8.19 43.14 -17.49
C GLU A 356 -8.80 42.67 -18.82
N LYS A 357 -8.20 41.66 -19.47
CA LYS A 357 -8.73 41.03 -20.69
C LYS A 357 -10.06 40.29 -20.47
N VAL A 358 -10.50 40.15 -19.22
CA VAL A 358 -11.69 39.39 -18.79
C VAL A 358 -12.68 40.28 -17.98
N CYS A 359 -12.19 41.29 -17.27
CA CYS A 359 -12.77 41.91 -16.06
C CYS A 359 -14.24 42.42 -16.11
N LEU A 360 -14.71 43.08 -17.18
CA LEU A 360 -16.05 43.74 -17.15
C LEU A 360 -17.19 42.95 -17.80
N SER A 361 -16.89 42.17 -18.85
CA SER A 361 -17.89 41.38 -19.56
C SER A 361 -18.06 39.97 -19.00
N PHE A 362 -17.13 39.50 -18.15
CA PHE A 362 -17.21 38.20 -17.48
C PHE A 362 -18.45 38.06 -16.61
N PHE A 363 -18.70 39.00 -15.70
CA PHE A 363 -19.89 38.97 -14.83
C PHE A 363 -21.21 39.07 -15.61
N MET A 364 -21.25 39.85 -16.68
CA MET A 364 -22.42 39.91 -17.57
C MET A 364 -22.62 38.61 -18.37
N THR A 365 -21.52 37.95 -18.75
CA THR A 365 -21.54 36.67 -19.47
C THR A 365 -21.98 35.53 -18.54
N MET A 366 -21.51 35.52 -17.29
CA MET A 366 -22.00 34.60 -16.26
C MET A 366 -23.50 34.74 -16.00
N ARG A 367 -24.04 35.97 -16.08
CA ARG A 367 -25.50 36.18 -16.05
C ARG A 367 -26.18 35.55 -17.26
N LYS A 368 -25.64 35.74 -18.47
CA LYS A 368 -26.17 35.10 -19.68
C LYS A 368 -26.17 33.57 -19.58
N PHE A 369 -25.12 32.96 -19.02
CA PHE A 369 -25.08 31.52 -18.78
C PHE A 369 -26.10 31.02 -17.76
N LYS A 370 -26.60 31.87 -16.86
CA LYS A 370 -27.65 31.51 -15.88
C LYS A 370 -29.09 31.69 -16.38
N THR A 371 -29.31 32.46 -17.44
CA THR A 371 -30.67 32.85 -17.92
C THR A 371 -31.26 31.91 -18.97
N TYR A 372 -30.54 30.89 -19.39
CA TYR A 372 -31.01 29.84 -20.32
C TYR A 372 -30.80 28.48 -19.66
#